data_AF-A0A8I0P6C8-F1
#
_entry.id   AF-A0A8I0P6C8-F1
#
_cell.length_a   1.000
_cell.length_b   1.000
_cell.length_c   1.000
_cell.angle_alpha   90.00
_cell.angle_beta   90.00
_cell.angle_gamma   90.00
#
_symmetry.space_group_name_H-M   'P 1'
#
loop_
_entity.id
_entity.type
_entity.pdbx_description
1 polymer ?
#
loop_
_entity_poly.entity_id
_entity_poly.type
_entity_poly.pdbx_seq_one_letter_code
_entity_poly.pdbx_strand_id
1 'polypeptide(L)'
;MTADRWTKAVRRHLGTGRVLPLGGPQDGAWITERAVESVLRGAAAALRGLSLGPLRVSSADVDGSEAAVPPPPSALPCGPLRVTADFAALAGPAAEPFPATAARLRTVLTTTARERIGLRVAEVDLRLTHLLEDDEQAVPPLSAPPSATPAPPTGDDEQARAAAAGLAVPGVGRLTTVLGAPGTTGPALPRRHVLVELVVTEERRALDVAREVRVAVGEAMPDHPTVAVLVTAVTGGAALA
;
A
#
# COMPACT_ATOMS: atom_id res chain seq x y z
N MET A 1 -6.12 -6.10 30.20
CA MET A 1 -5.16 -6.68 29.22
C MET A 1 -5.47 -6.38 27.75
N THR A 2 -6.60 -5.74 27.42
CA THR A 2 -6.97 -5.30 26.04
C THR A 2 -6.28 -4.00 25.60
N ALA A 3 -6.02 -3.07 26.53
CA ALA A 3 -5.39 -1.78 26.25
C ALA A 3 -3.94 -1.90 25.73
N ASP A 4 -3.15 -2.86 26.22
CA ASP A 4 -1.76 -3.05 25.77
C ASP A 4 -1.66 -3.64 24.36
N ARG A 5 -2.59 -4.53 23.98
CA ARG A 5 -2.64 -5.09 22.62
C ARG A 5 -3.00 -4.02 21.60
N TRP A 6 -3.96 -3.15 21.94
CA TRP A 6 -4.33 -1.98 21.14
C TRP A 6 -3.19 -0.96 21.04
N THR A 7 -2.53 -0.64 22.15
CA THR A 7 -1.41 0.32 22.15
C THR A 7 -0.20 -0.20 21.37
N LYS A 8 0.05 -1.52 21.39
CA LYS A 8 1.11 -2.16 20.59
C LYS A 8 0.74 -2.26 19.12
N ALA A 9 -0.54 -2.49 18.78
CA ALA A 9 -1.05 -2.40 17.42
C ALA A 9 -0.92 -0.97 16.88
N VAL A 10 -1.33 0.04 17.65
CA VAL A 10 -1.21 1.47 17.30
C VAL A 10 0.26 1.89 17.15
N ARG A 11 1.19 1.47 18.02
CA ARG A 11 2.63 1.76 17.84
C ARG A 11 3.25 1.08 16.63
N ARG A 12 2.82 -0.14 16.29
CA ARG A 12 3.22 -0.81 15.05
C ARG A 12 2.63 -0.08 13.82
N HIS A 13 1.41 0.45 13.96
CA HIS A 13 0.67 1.21 12.94
C HIS A 13 1.20 2.66 12.75
N LEU A 14 1.85 3.23 13.77
CA LEU A 14 2.57 4.52 13.66
C LEU A 14 3.92 4.36 12.92
N GLY A 15 4.45 3.14 12.79
CA GLY A 15 5.63 2.83 11.98
C GLY A 15 5.35 2.62 10.49
N THR A 16 4.06 2.48 10.10
CA THR A 16 3.63 2.23 8.71
C THR A 16 3.33 3.49 7.90
N GLY A 17 3.38 4.67 8.51
CA GLY A 17 3.12 5.95 7.84
C GLY A 17 1.64 6.21 7.58
N ARG A 18 1.34 7.08 6.61
CA ARG A 18 -0.02 7.42 6.18
C ARG A 18 -0.67 6.25 5.43
N VAL A 19 -1.99 6.14 5.50
CA VAL A 19 -2.76 5.12 4.77
C VAL A 19 -3.48 5.78 3.60
N LEU A 20 -3.38 5.16 2.41
CA LEU A 20 -3.86 5.70 1.14
C LEU A 20 -5.05 4.88 0.63
N PRO A 21 -6.09 5.51 0.07
CA PRO A 21 -7.19 4.79 -0.57
C PRO A 21 -6.67 3.99 -1.77
N LEU A 22 -7.07 2.72 -1.84
CA LEU A 22 -6.74 1.83 -2.94
C LEU A 22 -7.99 1.65 -3.81
N GLY A 23 -7.95 2.15 -5.05
CA GLY A 23 -9.11 2.16 -5.93
C GLY A 23 -10.09 3.31 -5.65
N GLY A 24 -11.38 3.04 -5.79
CA GLY A 24 -12.48 3.98 -5.55
C GLY A 24 -13.14 3.83 -4.18
N PRO A 25 -14.05 4.75 -3.82
CA PRO A 25 -14.69 4.78 -2.50
C PRO A 25 -15.50 3.52 -2.17
N GLN A 26 -15.94 2.78 -3.20
CA GLN A 26 -16.71 1.55 -3.05
C GLN A 26 -15.83 0.31 -2.81
N ASP A 27 -14.52 0.40 -3.03
CA ASP A 27 -13.64 -0.77 -2.97
C ASP A 27 -13.34 -1.22 -1.54
N GLY A 28 -13.38 -0.30 -0.57
CA GLY A 28 -13.10 -0.62 0.83
C GLY A 28 -11.68 -1.15 1.07
N ALA A 29 -10.75 -0.69 0.23
CA ALA A 29 -9.37 -1.12 0.24
C ALA A 29 -8.45 0.08 0.48
N TRP A 30 -7.39 -0.16 1.23
CA TRP A 30 -6.36 0.80 1.54
C TRP A 30 -4.99 0.17 1.44
N ILE A 31 -3.97 1.00 1.27
CA ILE A 31 -2.57 0.60 1.23
C ILE A 31 -1.71 1.58 2.03
N THR A 32 -0.68 1.10 2.71
CA THR A 32 0.26 1.98 3.41
C THR A 32 1.11 2.77 2.42
N GLU A 33 1.41 4.03 2.74
CA GLU A 33 2.30 4.86 1.91
C GLU A 33 3.67 4.19 1.71
N ARG A 34 4.19 3.51 2.73
CA ARG A 34 5.43 2.73 2.64
C ARG A 34 5.37 1.61 1.59
N ALA A 35 4.25 0.89 1.49
CA ALA A 35 4.09 -0.16 0.48
C ALA A 35 4.08 0.43 -0.93
N VAL A 36 3.40 1.57 -1.12
CA VAL A 36 3.41 2.30 -2.39
C VAL A 36 4.81 2.79 -2.74
N GLU A 37 5.49 3.44 -1.79
CA GLU A 37 6.86 3.92 -1.95
C GLU A 37 7.82 2.81 -2.38
N SER A 38 7.70 1.61 -1.80
CA SER A 38 8.55 0.46 -2.13
C SER A 38 8.41 0.06 -3.60
N VAL A 39 7.17 -0.10 -4.08
CA VAL A 39 6.89 -0.49 -5.47
C VAL A 39 7.31 0.58 -6.46
N LEU A 40 7.02 1.86 -6.17
CA LEU A 40 7.38 2.97 -7.04
C LEU A 40 8.90 3.19 -7.12
N ARG A 41 9.62 3.05 -5.99
CA ARG A 41 11.09 3.07 -5.99
C ARG A 41 11.67 1.92 -6.80
N GLY A 42 11.15 0.70 -6.64
CA GLY A 42 11.60 -0.45 -7.42
C GLY A 42 11.45 -0.23 -8.93
N ALA A 43 10.32 0.34 -9.36
CA ALA A 43 10.09 0.67 -10.77
C ALA A 43 11.02 1.80 -11.28
N ALA A 44 11.25 2.84 -10.47
CA ALA A 44 12.15 3.93 -10.83
C ALA A 44 13.62 3.48 -10.89
N ALA A 45 14.04 2.57 -10.02
CA ALA A 45 15.39 2.01 -9.99
C ALA A 45 15.74 1.20 -11.26
N ALA A 46 14.74 0.74 -12.02
CA ALA A 46 14.95 0.09 -13.31
C ALA A 46 15.32 1.09 -14.43
N LEU A 47 15.14 2.40 -14.22
CA LEU A 47 15.49 3.43 -15.18
C LEU A 47 16.96 3.82 -15.05
N ARG A 48 17.67 3.90 -16.18
CA ARG A 48 19.07 4.35 -16.23
C ARG A 48 19.17 5.88 -16.20
N GLY A 49 20.27 6.39 -15.66
CA GLY A 49 20.61 7.81 -15.67
C GLY A 49 19.75 8.67 -14.74
N LEU A 50 19.05 8.07 -13.77
CA LEU A 50 18.32 8.80 -12.74
C LEU A 50 18.38 8.08 -11.39
N SER A 51 18.21 8.85 -10.32
CA SER A 51 18.04 8.33 -8.96
C SER A 51 16.81 8.99 -8.33
N LEU A 52 15.94 8.18 -7.72
CA LEU A 52 14.73 8.69 -7.06
C LEU A 52 15.05 9.06 -5.61
N GLY A 53 14.76 10.30 -5.24
CA GLY A 53 14.91 10.82 -3.89
C GLY A 53 13.66 10.60 -3.01
N PRO A 54 13.38 11.53 -2.09
CA PRO A 54 12.14 11.54 -1.33
C PRO A 54 10.89 11.44 -2.23
N LEU A 55 9.96 10.57 -1.88
CA LEU A 55 8.67 10.41 -2.55
C LEU A 55 7.56 10.53 -1.51
N ARG A 56 6.47 11.21 -1.85
CA ARG A 56 5.30 11.41 -0.99
C ARG A 56 4.02 11.24 -1.79
N VAL A 57 2.98 10.75 -1.13
CA VAL A 57 1.65 10.65 -1.72
C VAL A 57 0.64 11.41 -0.87
N SER A 58 -0.04 12.36 -1.50
CA SER A 58 -1.06 13.20 -0.87
C SER A 58 -2.40 13.08 -1.59
N SER A 59 -3.48 13.55 -0.96
CA SER A 59 -4.74 13.73 -1.66
C SER A 59 -4.60 14.87 -2.66
N ALA A 60 -5.07 14.66 -3.89
CA ALA A 60 -5.21 15.73 -4.89
C ALA A 60 -6.54 16.49 -4.73
N ASP A 61 -7.48 15.93 -3.97
CA ASP A 61 -8.79 16.49 -3.70
C ASP A 61 -8.93 16.78 -2.20
N VAL A 62 -9.32 18.02 -1.87
CA VAL A 62 -9.47 18.48 -0.48
C VAL A 62 -10.77 17.96 0.13
N ASP A 63 -11.81 17.78 -0.69
CA ASP A 63 -13.14 17.42 -0.23
C ASP A 63 -13.37 15.90 -0.22
N GLY A 64 -12.66 15.16 -1.09
CA GLY A 64 -12.66 13.70 -1.11
C GLY A 64 -14.06 13.10 -1.28
N SER A 65 -14.14 11.77 -1.22
CA SER A 65 -15.38 11.01 -1.29
C SER A 65 -15.54 10.18 -0.02
N GLU A 66 -16.79 10.03 0.42
CA GLU A 66 -17.13 9.14 1.52
C GLU A 66 -16.87 7.67 1.14
N ALA A 67 -16.14 6.95 1.99
CA ALA A 67 -15.84 5.55 1.79
C ALA A 67 -17.07 4.69 2.14
N ALA A 68 -17.35 3.67 1.33
CA ALA A 68 -18.47 2.75 1.54
C ALA A 68 -18.33 1.87 2.79
N VAL A 69 -17.13 1.83 3.36
CA VAL A 69 -16.81 1.13 4.60
C VAL A 69 -15.99 2.06 5.49
N PRO A 70 -16.10 1.93 6.83
CA PRO A 70 -15.32 2.73 7.76
C PRO A 70 -13.83 2.71 7.42
N PRO A 71 -13.19 3.88 7.22
CA PRO A 71 -11.78 3.93 6.92
C PRO A 71 -10.93 3.55 8.14
N PRO A 72 -9.76 2.91 7.92
CA PRO A 72 -8.81 2.70 9.00
C PRO A 72 -8.32 4.06 9.54
N PRO A 73 -7.84 4.10 10.79
CA PRO A 73 -7.24 5.31 11.35
C PRO A 73 -6.14 5.86 10.44
N SER A 74 -6.05 7.18 10.32
CA SER A 74 -5.05 7.87 9.47
C SER A 74 -5.18 7.64 7.96
N ALA A 75 -6.30 7.07 7.49
CA ALA A 75 -6.59 7.01 6.07
C ALA A 75 -6.83 8.40 5.49
N LEU A 76 -6.26 8.64 4.31
CA LEU A 76 -6.67 9.78 3.49
C LEU A 76 -8.11 9.61 3.00
N PRO A 77 -8.83 10.73 2.77
CA PRO A 77 -10.11 10.70 2.08
C PRO A 77 -10.00 9.93 0.76
N CYS A 78 -11.04 9.16 0.40
CA CYS A 78 -11.06 8.46 -0.88
C CYS A 78 -11.12 9.47 -2.01
N GLY A 79 -10.16 9.48 -2.92
CA GLY A 79 -10.10 10.48 -3.96
C GLY A 79 -8.86 10.32 -4.84
N PRO A 80 -8.74 11.16 -5.88
CA PRO A 80 -7.52 11.20 -6.67
C PRO A 80 -6.32 11.56 -5.79
N LEU A 81 -5.19 10.91 -6.05
CA LEU A 81 -3.93 11.11 -5.33
C LEU A 81 -2.94 11.90 -6.18
N ARG A 82 -2.09 12.68 -5.51
CA ARG A 82 -0.93 13.36 -6.07
C ARG A 82 0.34 12.68 -5.57
N VAL A 83 1.22 12.34 -6.49
CA VAL A 83 2.56 11.83 -6.16
C VAL A 83 3.55 12.97 -6.34
N THR A 84 4.35 13.25 -5.31
CA THR A 84 5.44 14.21 -5.38
C THR A 84 6.75 13.47 -5.17
N ALA A 85 7.71 13.65 -6.06
CA ALA A 85 9.00 13.02 -5.93
C ALA A 85 10.15 13.94 -6.36
N ASP A 86 11.23 13.88 -5.60
CA ASP A 86 12.50 14.45 -5.99
C ASP A 86 13.27 13.42 -6.81
N PHE A 87 14.03 13.87 -7.81
CA PHE A 87 14.92 13.00 -8.56
C PHE A 87 16.21 13.71 -8.94
N ALA A 88 17.26 12.91 -9.10
CA ALA A 88 18.51 13.33 -9.71
C ALA A 88 18.59 12.75 -11.13
N ALA A 89 19.20 13.47 -12.05
CA ALA A 89 19.39 13.01 -13.43
C ALA A 89 20.82 13.24 -13.90
N LEU A 90 21.33 12.32 -14.72
CA LEU A 90 22.64 12.44 -15.36
C LEU A 90 22.70 13.68 -16.24
N ALA A 91 23.73 14.49 -16.04
CA ALA A 91 24.06 15.63 -16.89
C ALA A 91 25.26 15.28 -17.76
N GLY A 92 25.12 15.41 -19.07
CA GLY A 92 26.22 15.15 -20.00
C GLY A 92 25.81 15.32 -21.46
N PRO A 93 26.79 15.45 -22.38
CA PRO A 93 26.52 15.64 -23.80
C PRO A 93 25.84 14.42 -24.46
N ALA A 94 26.01 13.22 -23.89
CA ALA A 94 25.32 12.01 -24.29
C ALA A 94 24.08 11.70 -23.43
N ALA A 95 23.77 12.53 -22.43
CA ALA A 95 22.65 12.33 -21.53
C ALA A 95 21.33 12.77 -22.19
N GLU A 96 20.25 12.10 -21.80
CA GLU A 96 18.91 12.47 -22.24
C GLU A 96 18.50 13.84 -21.65
N PRO A 97 17.81 14.70 -22.42
CA PRO A 97 17.32 15.98 -21.90
C PRO A 97 16.45 15.81 -20.66
N PHE A 98 16.65 16.63 -19.62
CA PHE A 98 15.90 16.50 -18.36
C PHE A 98 14.37 16.45 -18.50
N PRO A 99 13.72 17.22 -19.41
CA PRO A 99 12.28 17.08 -19.61
C PRO A 99 11.85 15.70 -20.13
N ALA A 100 12.67 15.07 -20.97
CA ALA A 100 12.42 13.72 -21.50
C ALA A 100 12.64 12.66 -20.40
N THR A 101 13.71 12.77 -19.61
CA THR A 101 13.94 11.93 -18.43
C THR A 101 12.79 12.03 -17.42
N ALA A 102 12.31 13.25 -17.14
CA ALA A 102 11.16 13.49 -16.26
C ALA A 102 9.86 12.93 -16.84
N ALA A 103 9.64 13.05 -18.16
CA ALA A 103 8.49 12.45 -18.83
C ALA A 103 8.49 10.92 -18.71
N ARG A 104 9.65 10.27 -18.93
CA ARG A 104 9.81 8.83 -18.76
C ARG A 104 9.55 8.39 -17.32
N LEU A 105 10.13 9.08 -16.35
CA LEU A 105 9.91 8.80 -14.93
C LEU A 105 8.42 8.95 -14.57
N ARG A 106 7.77 10.02 -15.05
CA ARG A 106 6.33 10.24 -14.87
C ARG A 106 5.51 9.08 -15.42
N THR A 107 5.79 8.66 -16.66
CA THR A 107 5.11 7.52 -17.29
C THR A 107 5.28 6.25 -16.46
N VAL A 108 6.51 5.92 -16.04
CA VAL A 108 6.74 4.70 -15.24
C VAL A 108 6.01 4.75 -13.90
N LEU A 109 6.04 5.88 -13.19
CA LEU A 109 5.35 6.02 -11.91
C LEU A 109 3.83 5.92 -12.07
N THR A 110 3.24 6.63 -13.03
CA THR A 110 1.79 6.59 -13.30
C THR A 110 1.34 5.20 -13.74
N THR A 111 2.05 4.58 -14.68
CA THR A 111 1.75 3.22 -15.16
C THR A 111 1.86 2.20 -14.03
N THR A 112 2.95 2.23 -13.26
CA THR A 112 3.15 1.31 -12.12
C THR A 112 2.06 1.48 -11.06
N ALA A 113 1.76 2.73 -10.68
CA ALA A 113 0.71 3.03 -9.72
C ALA A 113 -0.66 2.52 -10.18
N ARG A 114 -0.98 2.65 -11.47
CA ARG A 114 -2.24 2.19 -12.04
C ARG A 114 -2.31 0.67 -12.19
N GLU A 115 -1.28 0.06 -12.76
CA GLU A 115 -1.31 -1.32 -13.24
C GLU A 115 -0.87 -2.33 -12.17
N ARG A 116 0.15 -2.01 -11.36
CA ARG A 116 0.64 -2.93 -10.32
C ARG A 116 -0.03 -2.71 -8.97
N ILE A 117 -0.38 -1.47 -8.65
CA ILE A 117 -1.00 -1.16 -7.36
C ILE A 117 -2.51 -1.01 -7.52
N GLY A 118 -2.95 -0.18 -8.45
CA GLY A 118 -4.36 0.21 -8.60
C GLY A 118 -4.72 1.51 -7.92
N LEU A 119 -3.74 2.40 -7.73
CA LEU A 119 -3.97 3.75 -7.23
C LEU A 119 -4.59 4.64 -8.30
N ARG A 120 -5.47 5.55 -7.87
CA ARG A 120 -6.03 6.62 -8.70
C ARG A 120 -5.14 7.85 -8.60
N VAL A 121 -4.04 7.87 -9.34
CA VAL A 121 -3.14 9.03 -9.39
C VAL A 121 -3.65 10.02 -10.43
N ALA A 122 -3.94 11.25 -10.01
CA ALA A 122 -4.31 12.34 -10.91
C ALA A 122 -3.07 13.09 -11.41
N GLU A 123 -2.08 13.31 -10.54
CA GLU A 123 -0.92 14.14 -10.85
C GLU A 123 0.37 13.55 -10.29
N VAL A 124 1.47 13.75 -11.01
CA VAL A 124 2.83 13.38 -10.62
C VAL A 124 3.75 14.58 -10.80
N ASP A 125 4.14 15.17 -9.66
CA ASP A 125 5.01 16.31 -9.56
C ASP A 125 6.44 15.86 -9.32
N LEU A 126 7.32 16.21 -10.26
CA LEU A 126 8.73 15.82 -10.21
C LEU A 126 9.59 17.05 -10.04
N ARG A 127 10.52 17.00 -9.08
CA ARG A 127 11.51 18.06 -8.82
C ARG A 127 12.91 17.52 -9.10
N LEU A 128 13.61 18.13 -10.06
CA LEU A 128 15.02 17.84 -10.29
C LEU A 128 15.83 18.55 -9.19
N THR A 129 16.38 17.80 -8.25
CA THR A 129 17.10 18.37 -7.10
C THR A 129 18.62 18.33 -7.26
N HIS A 130 19.13 17.34 -8.01
CA HIS A 130 20.57 17.15 -8.22
C HIS A 130 20.88 16.72 -9.65
N LEU A 131 22.09 17.04 -10.09
CA LEU A 131 22.67 16.55 -11.34
C LEU A 131 23.68 15.46 -10.98
N LEU A 132 23.56 14.30 -11.62
CA LEU A 132 24.55 13.23 -11.50
C LEU A 132 25.65 13.52 -12.51
N GLU A 133 26.90 13.39 -12.07
CA GLU A 133 28.07 13.36 -12.96
C GLU A 133 28.35 11.90 -13.36
N ASP A 134 29.08 11.66 -14.46
CA ASP A 134 29.27 10.34 -15.08
C ASP A 134 29.92 9.28 -14.16
N ASP A 135 30.40 9.67 -12.98
CA ASP A 135 31.09 8.81 -12.03
C ASP A 135 30.49 8.90 -10.62
N GLU A 136 29.24 8.45 -10.46
CA GLU A 136 28.74 8.06 -9.15
C GLU A 136 27.80 6.85 -9.26
N GLN A 137 28.42 5.67 -9.31
CA GLN A 137 27.71 4.42 -9.08
C GLN A 137 27.23 4.38 -7.63
N ALA A 138 25.92 4.46 -7.47
CA ALA A 138 25.23 4.41 -6.18
C ALA A 138 25.65 3.17 -5.35
N VAL A 139 26.11 3.44 -4.14
CA VAL A 139 26.32 2.45 -3.07
C VAL A 139 24.97 1.79 -2.74
N PRO A 140 24.90 0.45 -2.62
CA PRO A 140 23.66 -0.23 -2.25
C PRO A 140 23.30 0.06 -0.78
N PRO A 141 22.01 0.28 -0.44
CA PRO A 141 21.60 0.41 0.95
C PRO A 141 21.75 -0.92 1.70
N LEU A 142 22.26 -0.82 2.93
CA LEU A 142 22.45 -1.90 3.88
C LEU A 142 21.11 -2.51 4.33
N SER A 143 21.13 -3.83 4.49
CA SER A 143 20.03 -4.75 4.81
C SER A 143 19.01 -4.27 5.86
N ALA A 144 17.74 -4.55 5.56
CA ALA A 144 16.60 -4.39 6.46
C ALA A 144 16.69 -5.33 7.69
N PRO A 145 16.15 -4.95 8.85
CA PRO A 145 16.12 -5.79 10.05
C PRO A 145 15.18 -7.00 9.89
N PRO A 146 15.42 -8.11 10.61
CA PRO A 146 14.63 -9.33 10.48
C PRO A 146 13.17 -9.12 10.88
N SER A 147 12.28 -9.64 10.03
CA SER A 147 10.85 -9.71 10.29
C SER A 147 10.58 -10.65 11.46
N ALA A 148 9.95 -10.13 12.52
CA ALA A 148 9.45 -10.95 13.62
C ALA A 148 8.30 -11.84 13.14
N THR A 149 8.43 -13.14 13.35
CA THR A 149 7.40 -14.16 13.11
C THR A 149 6.14 -13.83 13.91
N PRO A 150 4.94 -13.78 13.30
CA PRO A 150 3.71 -13.65 14.05
C PRO A 150 3.44 -14.95 14.82
N ALA A 151 3.07 -14.82 16.09
CA ALA A 151 2.56 -15.93 16.89
C ALA A 151 1.25 -16.47 16.28
N PRO A 152 0.98 -17.78 16.39
CA PRO A 152 -0.27 -18.36 15.88
C PRO A 152 -1.47 -17.71 16.56
N PRO A 153 -2.56 -17.40 15.83
CA PRO A 153 -3.77 -16.92 16.46
C PRO A 153 -4.39 -18.06 17.27
N THR A 154 -4.42 -17.94 18.59
CA THR A 154 -5.50 -18.54 19.39
C THR A 154 -6.74 -17.69 19.13
N GLY A 155 -7.31 -17.86 17.94
CA GLY A 155 -8.47 -17.12 17.46
C GLY A 155 -9.76 -17.87 17.76
N ASP A 156 -10.78 -17.10 18.12
CA ASP A 156 -12.19 -17.51 18.04
C ASP A 156 -12.49 -18.09 16.64
N ASP A 157 -13.42 -19.05 16.53
CA ASP A 157 -13.66 -19.83 15.30
C ASP A 157 -13.88 -18.95 14.05
N GLU A 158 -14.47 -17.77 14.24
CA GLU A 158 -14.72 -16.79 13.18
C GLU A 158 -13.45 -16.08 12.68
N GLN A 159 -12.52 -15.75 13.56
CA GLN A 159 -11.26 -15.08 13.18
C GLN A 159 -10.38 -16.03 12.38
N ALA A 160 -10.36 -17.31 12.78
CA ALA A 160 -9.69 -18.36 12.03
C ALA A 160 -10.33 -18.55 10.64
N ARG A 161 -11.66 -18.53 10.55
CA ARG A 161 -12.40 -18.64 9.28
C ARG A 161 -12.11 -17.48 8.33
N ALA A 162 -12.14 -16.23 8.83
CA ALA A 162 -11.80 -15.05 8.04
C ALA A 162 -10.33 -15.08 7.57
N ALA A 163 -9.41 -15.51 8.43
CA ALA A 163 -8.00 -15.66 8.07
C ALA A 163 -7.79 -16.72 6.99
N ALA A 164 -8.46 -17.88 7.10
CA ALA A 164 -8.38 -18.94 6.10
C ALA A 164 -8.94 -18.49 4.74
N ALA A 165 -10.08 -17.82 4.73
CA ALA A 165 -10.68 -17.27 3.51
C ALA A 165 -9.77 -16.25 2.82
N GLY A 166 -9.15 -15.34 3.60
CA GLY A 166 -8.21 -14.36 3.06
C GLY A 166 -6.93 -14.99 2.50
N LEU A 167 -6.36 -15.98 3.19
CA LEU A 167 -5.16 -16.69 2.72
C LEU A 167 -5.39 -17.57 1.49
N ALA A 168 -6.63 -18.00 1.26
CA ALA A 168 -6.99 -18.78 0.08
C ALA A 168 -6.99 -17.95 -1.22
N VAL A 169 -6.98 -16.61 -1.12
CA VAL A 169 -6.98 -15.73 -2.30
C VAL A 169 -5.59 -15.70 -2.96
N PRO A 170 -5.48 -16.04 -4.26
CA PRO A 170 -4.22 -15.97 -4.98
C PRO A 170 -3.63 -14.56 -4.98
N GLY A 171 -2.35 -14.43 -4.62
CA GLY A 171 -1.65 -13.15 -4.51
C GLY A 171 -1.57 -12.60 -3.09
N VAL A 172 -2.19 -13.27 -2.11
CA VAL A 172 -1.94 -13.00 -0.68
C VAL A 172 -0.69 -13.77 -0.24
N GLY A 173 0.37 -13.05 0.10
CA GLY A 173 1.60 -13.67 0.62
C GLY A 173 1.48 -14.06 2.09
N ARG A 174 0.88 -13.19 2.91
CA ARG A 174 0.55 -13.48 4.31
C ARG A 174 -0.50 -12.51 4.84
N LEU A 175 -1.21 -12.93 5.89
CA LEU A 175 -1.98 -12.02 6.73
C LEU A 175 -1.10 -11.49 7.87
N THR A 176 -1.11 -10.19 8.10
CA THR A 176 -0.38 -9.57 9.22
C THR A 176 -1.27 -9.46 10.45
N THR A 177 -2.55 -9.17 10.24
CA THR A 177 -3.56 -9.10 11.29
C THR A 177 -4.95 -9.31 10.68
N VAL A 178 -5.82 -10.03 11.38
CA VAL A 178 -7.26 -9.97 11.14
C VAL A 178 -7.89 -9.41 12.39
N LEU A 179 -8.44 -8.21 12.30
CA LEU A 179 -9.11 -7.52 13.40
C LEU A 179 -10.60 -7.46 13.10
N GLY A 180 -11.37 -8.39 13.68
CA GLY A 180 -12.79 -8.16 13.89
C GLY A 180 -12.89 -7.16 15.05
N ALA A 181 -13.28 -5.92 14.79
CA ALA A 181 -13.63 -5.05 15.89
C ALA A 181 -14.87 -5.65 16.57
N PRO A 182 -14.84 -5.98 17.88
CA PRO A 182 -16.09 -6.16 18.61
C PRO A 182 -16.83 -4.83 18.52
N GLY A 183 -18.09 -4.87 18.10
CA GLY A 183 -18.85 -3.74 17.58
C GLY A 183 -18.45 -2.39 18.15
N THR A 184 -17.76 -1.56 17.37
CA THR A 184 -17.93 -0.12 17.52
C THR A 184 -19.32 0.19 17.01
N THR A 185 -20.31 0.08 17.90
CA THR A 185 -21.52 0.88 17.83
C THR A 185 -21.12 2.34 18.02
N GLY A 186 -20.47 2.91 16.99
CA GLY A 186 -20.73 4.30 16.65
C GLY A 186 -22.19 4.39 16.20
N PRO A 187 -22.84 5.55 16.33
CA PRO A 187 -24.27 5.65 16.05
C PRO A 187 -24.56 5.17 14.63
N ALA A 188 -25.30 4.06 14.54
CA ALA A 188 -25.90 3.46 13.35
C ALA A 188 -24.97 2.84 12.27
N LEU A 189 -24.15 1.84 12.61
CA LEU A 189 -23.77 0.82 11.62
C LEU A 189 -24.76 -0.36 11.70
N PRO A 190 -25.48 -0.72 10.61
CA PRO A 190 -26.44 -1.82 10.61
C PRO A 190 -25.79 -3.22 10.63
N ARG A 191 -24.45 -3.32 10.45
CA ARG A 191 -23.70 -4.58 10.38
C ARG A 191 -22.32 -4.47 11.03
N ARG A 192 -21.77 -5.61 11.50
CA ARG A 192 -20.41 -5.75 12.05
C ARG A 192 -19.34 -5.36 11.01
N HIS A 193 -18.18 -4.90 11.47
CA HIS A 193 -17.05 -4.48 10.63
C HIS A 193 -15.78 -5.31 10.91
N VAL A 194 -15.10 -5.73 9.84
CA VAL A 194 -13.87 -6.52 9.88
C VAL A 194 -12.77 -5.80 9.10
N LEU A 195 -11.61 -5.60 9.72
CA LEU A 195 -10.39 -5.12 9.07
C LEU A 195 -9.42 -6.28 8.85
N VAL A 196 -9.05 -6.51 7.59
CA VAL A 196 -8.09 -7.53 7.17
C VAL A 196 -6.80 -6.83 6.75
N GLU A 197 -5.72 -7.03 7.50
CA GLU A 197 -4.38 -6.55 7.15
C GLU A 197 -3.57 -7.66 6.50
N LEU A 198 -2.97 -7.38 5.35
CA LEU A 198 -2.27 -8.39 4.55
C LEU A 198 -1.05 -7.86 3.82
N VAL A 199 -0.23 -8.78 3.34
CA VAL A 199 0.83 -8.56 2.37
C VAL A 199 0.41 -9.19 1.06
N VAL A 200 0.47 -8.41 -0.02
CA VAL A 200 0.25 -8.92 -1.38
C VAL A 200 1.58 -9.18 -2.06
N THR A 201 1.55 -10.09 -3.02
CA THR A 201 2.69 -10.39 -3.88
C THR A 201 2.62 -9.54 -5.17
N GLU A 202 3.75 -9.26 -5.82
CA GLU A 202 3.81 -8.37 -7.00
C GLU A 202 3.32 -9.03 -8.30
N GLU A 203 3.03 -10.33 -8.33
CA GLU A 203 2.55 -11.02 -9.54
C GLU A 203 1.13 -10.60 -9.92
N ARG A 204 0.42 -9.95 -8.98
CA ARG A 204 -0.94 -9.47 -9.17
C ARG A 204 -1.09 -8.04 -8.70
N ARG A 205 -2.03 -7.34 -9.34
CA ARG A 205 -2.39 -5.98 -8.95
C ARG A 205 -3.00 -5.96 -7.55
N ALA A 206 -2.44 -5.14 -6.67
CA ALA A 206 -2.82 -5.09 -5.25
C ALA A 206 -4.33 -4.82 -5.04
N LEU A 207 -4.92 -3.92 -5.82
CA LEU A 207 -6.36 -3.62 -5.77
C LEU A 207 -7.23 -4.84 -6.07
N ASP A 208 -6.84 -5.66 -7.05
CA ASP A 208 -7.66 -6.80 -7.48
C ASP A 208 -7.61 -7.90 -6.41
N VAL A 209 -6.43 -8.13 -5.81
CA VAL A 209 -6.29 -9.03 -4.64
C VAL A 209 -7.11 -8.52 -3.45
N ALA A 210 -7.08 -7.22 -3.16
CA ALA A 210 -7.85 -6.65 -2.05
C ALA A 210 -9.37 -6.80 -2.24
N ARG A 211 -9.87 -6.65 -3.47
CA ARG A 211 -11.29 -6.88 -3.82
C ARG A 211 -11.68 -8.34 -3.62
N GLU A 212 -10.87 -9.27 -4.10
CA GLU A 212 -11.12 -10.70 -3.93
C GLU A 212 -11.10 -11.12 -2.46
N VAL A 213 -10.15 -10.63 -1.67
CA VAL A 213 -10.12 -10.87 -0.21
C VAL A 213 -11.38 -10.34 0.46
N ARG A 214 -11.84 -9.15 0.07
CA ARG A 214 -13.06 -8.56 0.62
C ARG A 214 -14.29 -9.43 0.36
N VAL A 215 -14.42 -9.95 -0.86
CA VAL A 215 -15.51 -10.87 -1.23
C VAL A 215 -15.39 -12.18 -0.46
N ALA A 216 -14.22 -12.83 -0.51
CA ALA A 216 -13.99 -14.13 0.13
C ALA A 216 -14.24 -14.09 1.65
N VAL A 217 -13.77 -13.05 2.34
CA VAL A 217 -13.98 -12.88 3.78
C VAL A 217 -15.44 -12.51 4.09
N GLY A 218 -16.09 -11.71 3.24
CA GLY A 218 -17.51 -11.38 3.38
C GLY A 218 -18.42 -12.61 3.27
N GLU A 219 -18.16 -13.48 2.30
CA GLU A 219 -18.92 -14.72 2.05
C GLU A 219 -18.66 -15.81 3.09
N ALA A 220 -17.44 -15.86 3.65
CA ALA A 220 -17.08 -16.83 4.68
C ALA A 220 -17.77 -16.57 6.03
N MET A 221 -18.38 -15.40 6.22
CA MET A 221 -18.93 -14.96 7.50
C MET A 221 -20.46 -14.98 7.47
N PRO A 222 -21.14 -15.59 8.46
CA PRO A 222 -22.60 -15.78 8.43
C PRO A 222 -23.38 -14.46 8.39
N ASP A 223 -22.86 -13.43 9.05
CA ASP A 223 -23.52 -12.11 9.18
C ASP A 223 -23.22 -11.14 8.03
N HIS A 224 -22.43 -11.56 7.02
CA HIS A 224 -22.01 -10.74 5.89
C HIS A 224 -21.53 -9.33 6.33
N PRO A 225 -20.49 -9.27 7.19
CA PRO A 225 -20.01 -8.01 7.73
C PRO A 225 -19.46 -7.11 6.63
N THR A 226 -19.37 -5.82 6.93
CA THR A 226 -18.56 -4.93 6.09
C THR A 226 -17.09 -5.28 6.28
N VAL A 227 -16.38 -5.51 5.17
CA VAL A 227 -14.96 -5.87 5.18
C VAL A 227 -14.13 -4.72 4.60
N ALA A 228 -13.15 -4.27 5.38
CA ALA A 228 -12.08 -3.37 4.98
C ALA A 228 -10.78 -4.16 4.80
N VAL A 229 -10.02 -3.86 3.74
CA VAL A 229 -8.72 -4.50 3.49
C VAL A 229 -7.61 -3.46 3.53
N LEU A 230 -6.56 -3.73 4.31
CA LEU A 230 -5.37 -2.89 4.39
C LEU A 230 -4.14 -3.67 3.91
N VAL A 231 -3.60 -3.25 2.77
CA VAL A 231 -2.34 -3.76 2.22
C VAL A 231 -1.18 -3.07 2.96
N THR A 232 -0.43 -3.86 3.72
CA THR A 232 0.68 -3.35 4.55
C THR A 232 2.03 -3.41 3.85
N ALA A 233 2.18 -4.30 2.86
CA ALA A 233 3.33 -4.40 1.99
C ALA A 233 2.94 -5.07 0.67
N VAL A 234 3.72 -4.75 -0.36
CA VAL A 234 3.74 -5.47 -1.64
C VAL A 234 5.14 -6.05 -1.76
N THR A 235 5.26 -7.36 -1.86
CA THR A 235 6.56 -8.03 -1.96
C THR A 235 6.75 -8.59 -3.36
N GLY A 236 7.81 -8.14 -4.04
CA GLY A 236 8.34 -8.86 -5.19
C GLY A 236 8.63 -10.29 -4.78
N GLY A 237 8.16 -11.27 -5.56
CA GLY A 237 8.44 -12.68 -5.30
C GLY A 237 9.92 -12.82 -5.00
N ALA A 238 10.24 -13.19 -3.76
CA ALA A 238 11.61 -13.55 -3.41
C ALA A 238 11.99 -14.67 -4.37
N ALA A 239 13.08 -14.43 -5.11
CA ALA A 239 13.71 -15.42 -5.95
C ALA A 239 13.75 -16.75 -5.19
N LEU A 240 13.02 -17.75 -5.70
CA LEU A 240 13.31 -19.13 -5.42
C LEU A 240 14.71 -19.37 -5.99
N ALA A 241 15.71 -19.25 -5.12
CA ALA A 241 17.02 -19.84 -5.30
C ALA A 241 17.02 -21.23 -4.65
#